data_AF-A0A7S4LY64-F1
#
_entry.id   AF-A0A7S4LY64-F1
#
_cell.length_a   1.000
_cell.length_b   1.000
_cell.length_c   1.000
_cell.angle_alpha   90.00
_cell.angle_beta   90.00
_cell.angle_gamma   90.00
#
_symmetry.space_group_name_H-M   'P 1'
#
loop_
_entity.id
_entity.type
_entity.pdbx_description
1 polymer ?
#
loop_
_entity_poly.entity_id
_entity_poly.type
_entity_poly.pdbx_seq_one_letter_code
_entity_poly.pdbx_strand_id
1 'polypeptide(L)'
;MGWWKDLSKNSISGLIVALVTGSGGLAVVVWLWRYIKQIYHWLVSIMAHPVTIPVWGITILSAILLALVPVITHIMSRNNEKEASAQTGTFLDYTNDTIFGMNVSWRWIKPYGNKNYTLNSIEVRCPECSGILSEYSDSDRYNRYVYPLIKCGFHDCGWHIAREFERISYRDMDYKLTQEIDRRCYQRFGK
;
A
#
# COMPACT_ATOMS: atom_id res chain seq x y z
N MET A 1 43.88 15.62 26.51
CA MET A 1 42.62 15.92 25.82
C MET A 1 41.53 16.06 26.88
N GLY A 2 41.15 17.26 27.30
CA GLY A 2 40.23 17.42 28.44
C GLY A 2 39.88 18.84 28.87
N TRP A 3 40.54 19.87 28.34
CA TRP A 3 40.33 21.24 28.83
C TRP A 3 39.21 22.02 28.13
N TRP A 4 38.70 21.54 26.99
CA TRP A 4 37.66 22.23 26.22
C TRP A 4 36.23 21.83 26.62
N LYS A 5 36.02 20.72 27.34
CA LYS A 5 34.67 20.24 27.70
C LYS A 5 34.07 20.96 28.91
N ASP A 6 34.91 21.40 29.86
CA ASP A 6 34.43 22.02 31.10
C ASP A 6 34.08 23.51 30.98
N LEU A 7 34.59 24.22 29.97
CA LEU A 7 34.28 25.64 29.76
C LEU A 7 32.86 25.88 29.21
N SER A 8 32.27 24.90 28.51
CA SER A 8 30.96 25.09 27.85
C SER A 8 29.76 25.09 28.80
N LYS A 9 29.76 24.24 29.83
CA LYS A 9 28.60 24.08 30.73
C LYS A 9 28.46 25.21 31.74
N ASN A 10 29.58 25.71 32.26
CA ASN A 10 29.57 26.76 33.29
C ASN A 10 29.39 28.16 32.70
N SER A 11 29.79 28.36 31.43
CA SER A 11 29.65 29.66 30.75
C SER A 11 28.20 29.95 30.30
N ILE A 12 27.46 28.93 29.83
CA ILE A 12 26.05 29.09 29.44
C ILE A 12 25.15 29.30 30.66
N SER A 13 25.42 28.58 31.75
CA SER A 13 24.75 28.74 33.04
C SER A 13 24.97 30.16 33.60
N GLY A 14 26.22 30.65 33.60
CA GLY A 14 26.56 31.99 34.06
C GLY A 14 25.93 33.10 33.21
N LEU A 15 25.82 32.91 31.90
CA LEU A 15 25.19 33.87 30.99
C LEU A 15 23.67 33.96 31.21
N ILE A 16 23.00 32.83 31.45
CA ILE A 16 21.56 32.77 31.74
C ILE A 16 21.29 33.40 33.11
N VAL A 17 22.10 33.08 34.13
CA VAL A 17 21.96 33.68 35.46
C VAL A 17 22.24 35.18 35.42
N ALA A 18 23.27 35.64 34.71
CA ALA A 18 23.58 37.07 34.57
C ALA A 18 22.52 37.84 33.77
N LEU A 19 21.89 37.22 32.77
CA LEU A 19 20.71 37.77 32.10
C LEU A 19 19.53 37.86 33.07
N VAL A 20 19.23 36.81 33.85
CA VAL A 20 18.07 36.77 34.75
C VAL A 20 18.25 37.64 36.00
N THR A 21 19.47 37.79 36.52
CA THR A 21 19.77 38.62 37.71
C THR A 21 20.13 40.06 37.38
N GLY A 22 20.52 40.35 36.13
CA GLY A 22 20.67 41.72 35.65
C GLY A 22 19.30 42.38 35.48
N SER A 23 19.16 43.61 35.96
CA SER A 23 17.95 44.44 35.81
C SER A 23 17.46 44.60 34.36
N GLY A 24 18.32 44.30 33.37
CA GLY A 24 17.98 44.25 31.95
C GLY A 24 17.26 42.98 31.46
N GLY A 25 17.46 41.80 32.07
CA GLY A 25 16.80 40.58 31.57
C GLY A 25 15.33 40.48 31.97
N LEU A 26 14.95 41.02 33.12
CA LEU A 26 13.53 41.20 33.44
C LEU A 26 12.84 42.13 32.43
N ALA A 27 13.52 43.18 31.98
CA ALA A 27 13.00 44.08 30.94
C ALA A 27 12.86 43.37 29.58
N VAL A 28 13.84 42.54 29.19
CA VAL A 28 13.77 41.73 27.96
C VAL A 28 12.64 40.70 28.04
N VAL A 29 12.48 40.01 29.17
CA VAL A 29 11.39 39.04 29.39
C VAL A 29 10.03 39.73 29.37
N VAL A 30 9.87 40.88 30.02
CA VAL A 30 8.61 41.66 30.01
C VAL A 30 8.30 42.20 28.61
N TRP A 31 9.32 42.65 27.88
CA TRP A 31 9.17 43.09 26.49
C TRP A 31 8.74 41.93 25.59
N LEU A 32 9.43 40.79 25.65
CA LEU A 32 9.09 39.58 24.90
C LEU A 32 7.69 39.06 25.25
N TRP A 33 7.31 39.11 26.52
CA TRP A 33 6.00 38.70 27.03
C TRP A 33 4.87 39.57 26.47
N ARG A 34 5.13 40.86 26.24
CA ARG A 34 4.17 41.77 25.58
C ARG A 34 3.92 41.36 24.13
N TYR A 35 4.94 40.95 23.38
CA TYR A 35 4.76 40.43 22.01
C TYR A 35 4.03 39.10 22.00
N ILE A 36 4.37 38.18 22.91
CA ILE A 36 3.69 36.88 23.02
C ILE A 36 2.20 37.09 23.30
N LYS A 37 1.84 37.98 24.23
CA LYS A 37 0.45 38.34 24.50
C LYS A 37 -0.26 38.95 23.30
N GLN A 38 0.43 39.81 22.54
CA GLN A 38 -0.14 40.45 21.36
C GLN A 38 -0.42 39.45 20.24
N ILE A 39 0.51 38.51 20.00
CA ILE A 39 0.33 37.40 19.05
C ILE A 39 -0.83 36.50 19.50
N TYR A 40 -0.88 36.16 20.79
CA TYR A 40 -1.97 35.36 21.33
C TYR A 40 -3.34 36.04 21.16
N HIS A 41 -3.45 37.33 21.47
CA HIS A 41 -4.69 38.08 21.27
C HIS A 41 -5.09 38.17 19.80
N TRP A 42 -4.12 38.34 18.90
CA TRP A 42 -4.38 38.32 17.45
C TRP A 42 -4.88 36.96 16.97
N LEU A 43 -4.28 35.86 17.46
CA LEU A 43 -4.63 34.49 17.09
C LEU A 43 -6.01 34.11 17.62
N VAL A 44 -6.32 34.47 18.87
CA VAL A 44 -7.66 34.32 19.45
C VAL A 44 -8.67 35.21 18.73
N SER A 45 -8.31 36.43 18.32
CA SER A 45 -9.20 37.30 17.54
C SER A 45 -9.61 36.66 16.22
N ILE A 46 -8.67 36.05 15.49
CA ILE A 46 -8.96 35.34 14.23
C ILE A 46 -9.86 34.12 14.46
N MET A 47 -9.62 33.35 15.52
CA MET A 47 -10.40 32.15 15.86
C MET A 47 -11.78 32.47 16.44
N ALA A 48 -11.92 33.57 17.18
CA ALA A 48 -13.14 34.00 17.82
C ALA A 48 -14.01 34.92 16.95
N HIS A 49 -13.58 35.20 15.70
CA HIS A 49 -14.49 35.78 14.72
C HIS A 49 -15.60 34.76 14.46
N PRO A 50 -16.87 35.09 14.72
CA PRO A 50 -17.97 34.19 14.44
C PRO A 50 -18.04 34.02 12.93
N VAL A 51 -17.42 32.95 12.43
CA VAL A 51 -17.62 32.50 11.06
C VAL A 51 -19.05 31.98 11.05
N THR A 52 -19.99 32.86 10.71
CA THR A 52 -21.35 32.48 10.34
C THR A 52 -21.24 31.69 9.06
N ILE A 53 -20.94 30.39 9.18
CA ILE A 53 -20.90 29.48 8.04
C ILE A 53 -22.33 29.44 7.51
N PRO A 54 -22.58 30.03 6.34
CA PRO A 54 -23.93 30.06 5.84
C PRO A 54 -24.33 28.62 5.47
N VAL A 55 -25.60 28.26 5.72
CA VAL A 55 -26.09 26.88 5.55
C VAL A 55 -25.77 26.33 4.14
N TRP A 56 -25.81 27.19 3.12
CA TRP A 56 -25.43 26.82 1.76
C TRP A 56 -23.96 26.38 1.63
N GLY A 57 -23.03 26.93 2.41
CA GLY A 57 -21.63 26.52 2.42
C GLY A 57 -21.44 25.08 2.91
N ILE A 58 -22.24 24.64 3.89
CA ILE A 58 -22.25 23.24 4.37
C ILE A 58 -22.80 22.32 3.28
N THR A 59 -23.85 22.75 2.57
CA THR A 59 -24.40 21.95 1.46
C THR A 59 -23.42 21.81 0.30
N ILE A 60 -22.67 22.87 -0.03
CA ILE A 60 -21.61 22.82 -1.05
C ILE A 60 -20.47 21.90 -0.61
N LEU A 61 -20.03 22.00 0.65
CA LEU A 61 -18.98 21.14 1.19
C LEU A 61 -19.39 19.65 1.12
N SER A 62 -20.63 19.34 1.48
CA SER A 62 -21.18 17.97 1.41
C SER A 62 -21.26 17.47 -0.04
N ALA A 63 -21.71 18.30 -0.97
CA ALA A 63 -21.77 17.96 -2.39
C ALA A 63 -20.37 17.69 -2.98
N ILE A 64 -19.37 18.51 -2.62
CA ILE A 64 -17.97 18.30 -3.01
C ILE A 64 -17.45 16.98 -2.46
N LEU A 65 -17.74 16.67 -1.19
CA LEU A 65 -17.28 15.43 -0.55
C LEU A 65 -17.87 14.18 -1.25
N LEU A 66 -19.15 14.23 -1.62
CA LEU A 66 -19.82 13.16 -2.36
C LEU A 66 -19.28 13.02 -3.79
N ALA A 67 -18.95 14.12 -4.45
CA ALA A 67 -18.36 14.11 -5.79
C ALA A 67 -16.91 13.57 -5.80
N LEU A 68 -16.19 13.61 -4.68
CA LEU A 68 -14.84 13.05 -4.59
C LEU A 68 -14.84 11.52 -4.63
N VAL A 69 -15.88 10.84 -4.15
CA VAL A 69 -15.97 9.37 -4.14
C VAL A 69 -15.87 8.74 -5.54
N PRO A 70 -16.66 9.17 -6.56
CA PRO A 70 -16.53 8.65 -7.93
C PRO A 70 -15.21 9.06 -8.58
N VAL A 71 -14.65 10.23 -8.23
CA VAL A 71 -13.35 10.68 -8.75
C VAL A 71 -12.20 9.82 -8.22
N ILE A 72 -12.20 9.50 -6.92
CA ILE A 72 -11.18 8.64 -6.30
C ILE A 72 -11.27 7.21 -6.84
N THR A 73 -12.48 6.66 -6.95
CA THR A 73 -12.68 5.31 -7.52
C THR A 73 -12.26 5.25 -9.00
N HIS A 74 -12.54 6.29 -9.79
CA HIS A 74 -12.10 6.35 -11.17
C HIS A 74 -10.57 6.52 -11.30
N ILE A 75 -9.94 7.30 -10.42
CA ILE A 75 -8.47 7.42 -10.37
C ILE A 75 -7.83 6.08 -9.95
N MET A 76 -8.39 5.38 -8.96
CA MET A 76 -7.91 4.05 -8.55
C MET A 76 -8.06 3.03 -9.69
N SER A 77 -9.21 2.99 -10.38
CA SER A 77 -9.40 2.13 -11.55
C SER A 77 -8.38 2.42 -12.65
N ARG A 78 -8.15 3.70 -12.97
CA ARG A 78 -7.20 4.12 -13.99
C ARG A 78 -5.75 3.86 -13.58
N ASN A 79 -5.44 3.90 -12.28
CA ASN A 79 -4.12 3.56 -11.77
C ASN A 79 -3.89 2.05 -11.79
N ASN A 80 -4.90 1.23 -11.49
CA ASN A 80 -4.80 -0.23 -11.58
C ASN A 80 -4.57 -0.68 -13.05
N GLU A 81 -5.24 -0.04 -14.01
CA GLU A 81 -5.00 -0.28 -15.45
C GLU A 81 -3.61 0.19 -15.90
N LYS A 82 -3.13 1.32 -15.35
CA LYS A 82 -1.77 1.80 -15.62
C LYS A 82 -0.69 0.96 -14.94
N GLU A 83 -0.92 0.38 -13.77
CA GLU A 83 0.00 -0.55 -13.12
C GLU A 83 0.10 -1.87 -13.91
N ALA A 84 -0.99 -2.31 -14.53
CA ALA A 84 -0.98 -3.45 -15.46
C ALA A 84 -0.29 -3.13 -16.81
N SER A 85 -0.39 -1.88 -17.30
CA SER A 85 0.16 -1.46 -18.60
C SER A 85 1.56 -0.82 -18.54
N ALA A 86 2.02 -0.37 -17.36
CA ALA A 86 3.28 0.34 -17.16
C ALA A 86 4.20 -0.42 -16.21
N GLN A 87 4.44 -1.71 -16.48
CA GLN A 87 5.45 -2.49 -15.78
C GLN A 87 6.86 -2.06 -16.20
N THR A 88 7.26 -0.88 -15.74
CA THR A 88 8.65 -0.43 -15.58
C THR A 88 9.26 -1.00 -14.29
N GLY A 89 8.91 -2.25 -13.95
CA GLY A 89 9.44 -2.98 -12.80
C GLY A 89 10.58 -3.90 -13.22
N THR A 90 11.35 -4.37 -12.25
CA THR A 90 12.29 -5.49 -12.48
C THR A 90 11.52 -6.80 -12.59
N PHE A 91 12.12 -7.85 -13.15
CA PHE A 91 11.53 -9.19 -13.19
C PHE A 91 11.06 -9.69 -11.81
N LEU A 92 11.72 -9.25 -10.73
CA LEU A 92 11.37 -9.61 -9.36
C LEU A 92 10.03 -9.02 -8.90
N ASP A 93 9.59 -7.92 -9.49
CA ASP A 93 8.34 -7.25 -9.14
C ASP A 93 7.14 -7.93 -9.83
N TYR A 94 7.39 -8.69 -10.91
CA TYR A 94 6.38 -9.46 -11.60
C TYR A 94 6.07 -10.74 -10.83
N THR A 95 5.03 -10.67 -10.00
CA THR A 95 4.63 -11.73 -9.03
C THR A 95 3.16 -12.11 -9.11
N ASN A 96 2.37 -11.43 -9.95
CA ASN A 96 0.98 -11.74 -10.20
C ASN A 96 0.63 -11.46 -11.66
N ASP A 97 -0.27 -12.27 -12.22
CA ASP A 97 -0.87 -12.04 -13.54
C ASP A 97 -2.15 -12.87 -13.68
N THR A 98 -2.97 -12.51 -14.66
CA THR A 98 -4.10 -13.34 -15.11
C THR A 98 -3.62 -14.29 -16.21
N ILE A 99 -3.61 -15.59 -15.91
CA ILE A 99 -3.12 -16.65 -16.81
C ILE A 99 -4.22 -17.72 -16.95
N PHE A 100 -4.54 -18.10 -18.20
CA PHE A 100 -5.61 -19.08 -18.51
C PHE A 100 -6.97 -18.75 -17.87
N GLY A 101 -7.28 -17.46 -17.71
CA GLY A 101 -8.54 -17.01 -17.07
C GLY A 101 -8.57 -17.22 -15.55
N MET A 102 -7.42 -17.45 -14.92
CA MET A 102 -7.25 -17.56 -13.47
C MET A 102 -6.36 -16.43 -12.96
N ASN A 103 -6.59 -15.99 -11.73
CA ASN A 103 -5.65 -15.08 -11.06
C ASN A 103 -4.54 -15.91 -10.43
N VAL A 104 -3.31 -15.69 -10.90
CA VAL A 104 -2.15 -16.47 -10.48
C VAL A 104 -1.16 -15.54 -9.80
N SER A 105 -0.69 -15.94 -8.62
CA SER A 105 0.34 -15.24 -7.88
C SER A 105 1.46 -16.20 -7.50
N TRP A 106 2.71 -15.74 -7.55
CA TRP A 106 3.87 -16.56 -7.24
C TRP A 106 4.93 -15.74 -6.49
N ARG A 107 5.95 -16.43 -5.99
CA ARG A 107 7.08 -15.81 -5.31
C ARG A 107 8.40 -16.21 -5.93
N TRP A 108 9.25 -15.22 -6.17
CA TRP A 108 10.65 -15.46 -6.53
C TRP A 108 11.45 -15.80 -5.27
N ILE A 109 12.18 -16.90 -5.31
CA ILE A 109 13.15 -17.26 -4.26
C ILE A 109 14.54 -17.35 -4.87
N LYS A 110 15.56 -17.06 -4.06
CA LYS A 110 16.95 -17.30 -4.43
C LYS A 110 17.49 -18.42 -3.56
N PRO A 111 17.58 -19.67 -4.07
CA PRO A 111 18.14 -20.77 -3.32
C PRO A 111 19.58 -20.47 -2.91
N TYR A 112 19.97 -20.88 -1.71
CA TYR A 112 21.34 -20.70 -1.23
C TYR A 112 22.32 -21.42 -2.18
N GLY A 113 23.36 -20.71 -2.62
CA GLY A 113 24.34 -21.24 -3.58
C GLY A 113 23.93 -21.16 -5.06
N ASN A 114 22.69 -20.75 -5.39
CA ASN A 114 22.28 -20.50 -6.77
C ASN A 114 22.43 -19.01 -7.13
N LYS A 115 22.92 -18.75 -8.35
CA LYS A 115 22.98 -17.40 -8.91
C LYS A 115 21.62 -16.91 -9.40
N ASN A 116 20.76 -17.84 -9.84
CA ASN A 116 19.49 -17.55 -10.47
C ASN A 116 18.33 -17.61 -9.46
N TYR A 117 17.33 -16.77 -9.70
CA TYR A 117 16.05 -16.85 -9.01
C TYR A 117 15.25 -18.03 -9.57
N THR A 118 14.53 -18.71 -8.69
CA THR A 118 13.59 -19.77 -9.06
C THR A 118 12.20 -19.39 -8.60
N LEU A 119 11.21 -19.82 -9.36
CA LEU A 119 9.82 -19.64 -9.03
C LEU A 119 9.41 -20.61 -7.91
N ASN A 120 8.63 -20.12 -6.95
CA ASN A 120 8.12 -20.89 -5.82
C ASN A 120 6.72 -20.42 -5.45
N SER A 121 5.96 -21.29 -4.77
CA SER A 121 4.65 -20.98 -4.20
C SER A 121 3.67 -20.37 -5.20
N ILE A 122 3.33 -21.11 -6.27
CA ILE A 122 2.25 -20.71 -7.18
C ILE A 122 0.92 -20.89 -6.47
N GLU A 123 0.19 -19.79 -6.31
CA GLU A 123 -1.17 -19.76 -5.81
C GLU A 123 -2.12 -19.38 -6.95
N VAL A 124 -3.21 -20.12 -7.07
CA VAL A 124 -4.21 -19.94 -8.13
C VAL A 124 -5.57 -19.62 -7.51
N ARG A 125 -6.23 -18.56 -7.97
CA ARG A 125 -7.50 -18.04 -7.42
C ARG A 125 -8.56 -17.79 -8.50
N CYS A 126 -9.85 -17.96 -8.17
CA CYS A 126 -10.96 -17.63 -9.08
C CYS A 126 -10.97 -16.11 -9.29
N PRO A 127 -11.03 -15.62 -10.54
CA PRO A 127 -11.01 -14.20 -10.84
C PRO A 127 -12.26 -13.47 -10.35
N GLU A 128 -13.39 -14.17 -10.22
CA GLU A 128 -14.66 -13.60 -9.73
C GLU A 128 -14.71 -13.53 -8.19
N CYS A 129 -14.37 -14.65 -7.53
CA CYS A 129 -14.55 -14.87 -6.09
C CYS A 129 -13.30 -14.55 -5.27
N SER A 130 -12.13 -14.40 -5.92
CA SER A 130 -10.79 -14.38 -5.28
C SER A 130 -10.50 -15.58 -4.37
N GLY A 131 -11.34 -16.60 -4.43
CA GLY A 131 -11.26 -17.81 -3.64
C GLY A 131 -10.23 -18.78 -4.20
N ILE A 132 -9.74 -19.65 -3.33
CA ILE A 132 -8.74 -20.65 -3.68
C ILE A 132 -9.35 -21.63 -4.70
N LEU A 133 -8.61 -21.87 -5.78
CA LEU A 133 -8.91 -22.94 -6.72
C LEU A 133 -8.30 -24.23 -6.18
N SER A 134 -9.13 -25.23 -5.91
CA SER A 134 -8.66 -26.52 -5.38
C SER A 134 -9.00 -27.66 -6.33
N GLU A 135 -8.19 -28.71 -6.24
CA GLU A 135 -8.39 -29.98 -6.93
C GLU A 135 -9.63 -30.73 -6.40
N TYR A 136 -9.96 -30.49 -5.14
CA TYR A 136 -11.10 -31.03 -4.43
C TYR A 136 -11.88 -29.85 -3.84
N SER A 137 -12.99 -29.45 -4.47
CA SER A 137 -13.94 -28.59 -3.80
C SER A 137 -14.64 -29.43 -2.73
N ASP A 138 -14.55 -29.01 -1.47
CA ASP A 138 -15.00 -29.71 -0.25
C ASP A 138 -16.48 -30.14 -0.28
N SER A 139 -17.26 -29.61 -1.23
CA SER A 139 -18.67 -29.89 -1.41
C SER A 139 -19.00 -31.29 -1.94
N ASP A 140 -18.05 -31.99 -2.57
CA ASP A 140 -18.28 -33.33 -3.13
C ASP A 140 -17.29 -34.35 -2.56
N ARG A 141 -17.55 -34.81 -1.32
CA ARG A 141 -16.88 -36.00 -0.73
C ARG A 141 -17.05 -37.29 -1.56
N TYR A 142 -17.79 -37.23 -2.67
CA TYR A 142 -18.07 -38.34 -3.59
C TYR A 142 -17.73 -38.02 -5.06
N ASN A 143 -16.81 -37.11 -5.35
CA ASN A 143 -16.35 -36.93 -6.74
C ASN A 143 -15.50 -38.14 -7.20
N ARG A 144 -16.20 -39.17 -7.70
CA ARG A 144 -15.68 -40.34 -8.43
C ARG A 144 -15.18 -39.98 -9.83
N TYR A 145 -14.73 -38.75 -10.06
CA TYR A 145 -14.14 -38.40 -11.35
C TYR A 145 -12.72 -38.93 -11.40
N VAL A 146 -12.42 -39.68 -12.46
CA VAL A 146 -11.08 -40.23 -12.75
C VAL A 146 -10.05 -39.11 -12.96
N TYR A 147 -10.52 -37.87 -13.13
CA TYR A 147 -9.69 -36.70 -13.34
C TYR A 147 -10.04 -35.59 -12.34
N PRO A 148 -9.04 -34.97 -11.70
CA PRO A 148 -9.23 -33.77 -10.90
C PRO A 148 -9.81 -32.61 -11.72
N LEU A 149 -10.80 -31.90 -11.16
CA LEU A 149 -11.40 -30.71 -11.74
C LEU A 149 -11.02 -29.52 -10.87
N ILE A 150 -10.25 -28.57 -11.42
CA ILE A 150 -9.95 -27.30 -10.73
C ILE A 150 -11.26 -26.50 -10.60
N LYS A 151 -11.73 -26.26 -9.38
CA LYS A 151 -12.99 -25.53 -9.08
C LYS A 151 -12.76 -24.41 -8.05
N CYS A 152 -13.54 -23.31 -8.11
CA CYS A 152 -13.57 -22.33 -6.99
C CYS A 152 -14.20 -23.02 -5.77
N GLY A 153 -13.52 -22.93 -4.63
CA GLY A 153 -14.00 -23.47 -3.36
C GLY A 153 -15.18 -22.70 -2.76
N PHE A 154 -15.53 -21.52 -3.29
CA PHE A 154 -16.74 -20.81 -2.89
C PHE A 154 -17.93 -21.27 -3.72
N HIS A 155 -18.97 -21.71 -3.01
CA HIS A 155 -20.28 -21.96 -3.58
C HIS A 155 -20.77 -20.71 -4.34
N ASP A 156 -21.34 -20.93 -5.52
CA ASP A 156 -21.92 -19.90 -6.40
C ASP A 156 -20.96 -18.90 -7.10
N CYS A 157 -19.62 -19.13 -7.13
CA CYS A 157 -18.68 -18.30 -7.95
C CYS A 157 -19.02 -18.33 -9.45
N GLY A 158 -19.79 -19.32 -9.95
CA GLY A 158 -20.25 -19.42 -11.35
C GLY A 158 -19.14 -19.54 -12.41
N TRP A 159 -17.89 -19.44 -11.99
CA TRP A 159 -16.72 -19.52 -12.84
C TRP A 159 -16.42 -20.97 -13.21
N HIS A 160 -16.06 -21.14 -14.47
CA HIS A 160 -15.65 -22.42 -15.03
C HIS A 160 -14.31 -22.23 -15.73
N ILE A 161 -13.39 -23.16 -15.49
CA ILE A 161 -12.13 -23.20 -16.22
C ILE A 161 -12.40 -23.49 -17.70
N ALA A 162 -11.54 -22.98 -18.60
CA ALA A 162 -11.70 -23.26 -20.02
C ALA A 162 -11.66 -24.77 -20.30
N ARG A 163 -12.46 -25.22 -21.28
CA ARG A 163 -12.69 -26.65 -21.59
C ARG A 163 -11.41 -27.46 -21.81
N GLU A 164 -10.37 -26.81 -22.33
CA GLU A 164 -9.07 -27.43 -22.57
C GLU A 164 -8.29 -27.79 -21.29
N PHE A 165 -8.59 -27.15 -20.16
CA PHE A 165 -7.97 -27.41 -18.86
C PHE A 165 -8.85 -28.21 -17.91
N GLU A 166 -10.08 -28.55 -18.28
CA GLU A 166 -11.00 -29.34 -17.44
C GLU A 166 -10.45 -30.73 -17.05
N ARG A 167 -9.57 -31.31 -17.88
CA ARG A 167 -9.04 -32.67 -17.66
C ARG A 167 -7.59 -32.69 -17.15
N ILE A 168 -7.06 -31.53 -16.80
CA ILE A 168 -5.65 -31.37 -16.43
C ILE A 168 -5.54 -31.47 -14.91
N SER A 169 -4.57 -32.25 -14.43
CA SER A 169 -4.30 -32.36 -13.00
C SER A 169 -3.77 -31.06 -12.42
N TYR A 170 -3.97 -30.84 -11.12
CA TYR A 170 -3.45 -29.63 -10.48
C TYR A 170 -1.93 -29.52 -10.66
N ARG A 171 -1.22 -30.66 -10.64
CA ARG A 171 0.22 -30.74 -10.89
C ARG A 171 0.60 -30.39 -12.34
N ASP A 172 -0.16 -30.90 -13.31
CA ASP A 172 0.10 -30.58 -14.72
C ASP A 172 -0.26 -29.12 -15.03
N MET A 173 -1.24 -28.57 -14.31
CA MET A 173 -1.58 -27.16 -14.38
C MET A 173 -0.46 -26.28 -13.80
N ASP A 174 0.11 -26.65 -12.66
CA ASP A 174 1.27 -25.98 -12.06
C ASP A 174 2.48 -25.94 -13.02
N TYR A 175 2.76 -27.06 -13.70
CA TYR A 175 3.80 -27.11 -14.73
C TYR A 175 3.51 -26.16 -15.91
N LYS A 176 2.28 -26.17 -16.42
CA LYS A 176 1.85 -25.28 -17.52
C LYS A 176 1.90 -23.80 -17.10
N LEU A 177 1.52 -23.49 -15.87
CA LEU A 177 1.60 -22.13 -15.31
C LEU A 177 3.04 -21.68 -15.20
N THR A 178 3.93 -22.53 -14.70
CA THR A 178 5.37 -22.22 -14.62
C THR A 178 5.95 -21.88 -15.99
N GLN A 179 5.67 -22.71 -17.01
CA GLN A 179 6.13 -22.45 -18.38
C GLN A 179 5.58 -21.15 -18.95
N GLU A 180 4.30 -20.85 -18.70
CA GLU A 180 3.66 -19.65 -19.20
C GLU A 180 4.14 -18.39 -18.48
N ILE A 181 4.42 -18.48 -17.18
CA ILE A 181 5.06 -17.40 -16.41
C ILE A 181 6.46 -17.14 -16.97
N ASP A 182 7.30 -18.17 -17.13
CA ASP A 182 8.65 -18.02 -17.69
C ASP A 182 8.62 -17.41 -19.10
N ARG A 183 7.68 -17.86 -19.95
CA ARG A 183 7.47 -17.31 -21.30
C ARG A 183 7.14 -15.82 -21.25
N ARG A 184 6.19 -15.41 -20.39
CA ARG A 184 5.80 -13.99 -20.23
C ARG A 184 6.91 -13.16 -19.60
N CYS A 185 7.63 -13.70 -18.63
CA CYS A 185 8.82 -13.08 -18.04
C CYS A 185 9.87 -12.79 -19.12
N TYR A 186 10.18 -13.78 -19.96
CA TYR A 186 11.12 -13.60 -21.07
C TYR A 186 10.62 -12.57 -22.08
N GLN A 187 9.32 -12.54 -22.40
CA GLN A 187 8.78 -11.54 -23.32
C GLN A 187 8.80 -10.11 -22.77
N ARG A 188 8.59 -9.94 -21.46
CA ARG A 188 8.55 -8.61 -20.82
C ARG A 188 9.95 -8.10 -20.45
N PHE A 189 10.86 -8.99 -20.04
CA PHE A 189 12.14 -8.62 -19.43
C PHE A 189 13.36 -9.24 -20.11
N GLY A 190 13.16 -10.21 -21.01
CA GLY A 190 14.23 -10.78 -21.83
C GLY A 190 14.71 -9.75 -22.84
N LYS A 191 15.98 -9.35 -22.70
CA LYS A 191 16.72 -8.60 -23.71
C LYS A 191 17.36 -9.55 -24.70
#